data_AF-A0A2D4JIW6-F1
#
_entry.id   AF-A0A2D4JIW6-F1
#
_cell.length_a   1.000
_cell.length_b   1.000
_cell.length_c   1.000
_cell.angle_alpha   90.00
_cell.angle_beta   90.00
_cell.angle_gamma   90.00
#
_symmetry.space_group_name_H-M   'P 1'
#
loop_
_entity.id
_entity.type
_entity.pdbx_description
1 polymer ?
#
loop_
_entity_poly.entity_id
_entity_poly.type
_entity_poly.pdbx_seq_one_letter_code
_entity_poly.pdbx_strand_id
1 'polypeptide(L)'
;MGTVLLSRQCVTNQYLRKKDDPHRYCREACAEHTKCGPVIVPEEHLQQCRVCNTNGRNCQTVGEADKEGIRDADFILYVSALTTERCGQENIIAYAAYCQLEADMDRPIAGYANLCPNMISTQPQEFIGMLSTVKHEIIHALGFSAGLFAFYHDDDGNPLTARYANGLPLFNESLGVYQWSDKVIRKAVRLWDVRDNNILPHNVFL
;
A
#
# COMPACT_ATOMS: atom_id res chain seq x y z
N MET A 1 4.07 12.60 18.59
CA MET A 1 3.52 11.84 17.45
C MET A 1 3.29 10.41 17.94
N GLY A 2 2.62 9.56 17.16
CA GLY A 2 2.30 8.19 17.58
C GLY A 2 3.48 7.23 17.46
N THR A 3 3.35 6.04 18.05
CA THR A 3 4.24 4.90 17.79
C THR A 3 3.60 3.99 16.74
N VAL A 4 4.37 3.59 15.72
CA VAL A 4 3.92 2.62 14.72
C VAL A 4 4.47 1.23 15.05
N LEU A 5 3.56 0.25 15.08
CA LEU A 5 3.85 -1.18 15.12
C LEU A 5 3.08 -1.86 13.99
N LEU A 6 3.78 -2.61 13.14
CA LEU A 6 3.21 -3.26 11.96
C LEU A 6 2.69 -4.65 12.31
N SER A 7 1.54 -5.02 11.77
CA SER A 7 1.00 -6.37 11.95
C SER A 7 1.88 -7.39 11.24
N ARG A 8 1.96 -8.63 11.76
CA ARG A 8 2.71 -9.69 11.08
C ARG A 8 1.97 -10.19 9.85
N GLN A 9 2.74 -10.61 8.85
CA GLN A 9 2.21 -11.32 7.69
C GLN A 9 1.69 -12.71 8.09
N CYS A 10 0.61 -13.17 7.48
CA CYS A 10 0.06 -14.50 7.72
C CYS A 10 0.63 -15.51 6.73
N VAL A 11 0.88 -16.75 7.17
CA VAL A 11 1.39 -17.84 6.30
C VAL A 11 0.50 -18.02 5.07
N THR A 12 -0.82 -17.96 5.27
CA THR A 12 -1.82 -18.17 4.22
C THR A 12 -2.26 -16.89 3.51
N ASN A 13 -1.72 -15.73 3.91
CA ASN A 13 -2.24 -14.39 3.55
C ASN A 13 -3.75 -14.21 3.84
N GLN A 14 -4.33 -15.02 4.72
CA GLN A 14 -5.72 -14.88 5.16
C GLN A 14 -5.77 -14.09 6.47
N TYR A 15 -6.37 -12.91 6.39
CA TYR A 15 -6.50 -11.98 7.50
C TYR A 15 -7.94 -11.93 8.00
N LEU A 16 -8.10 -11.83 9.31
CA LEU A 16 -9.37 -11.66 9.99
C LEU A 16 -9.35 -10.33 10.74
N ARG A 17 -10.45 -9.58 10.66
CA ARG A 17 -10.73 -8.43 11.50
C ARG A 17 -11.92 -8.77 12.40
N LYS A 18 -11.80 -8.49 13.69
CA LYS A 18 -12.96 -8.57 14.59
C LYS A 18 -13.66 -7.23 14.61
N LYS A 19 -14.95 -7.27 14.94
CA LYS A 19 -15.70 -6.05 15.22
C LYS A 19 -15.09 -5.34 16.42
N ASP A 20 -14.91 -4.03 16.31
CA ASP A 20 -14.40 -3.15 17.38
C ASP A 20 -12.96 -3.47 17.86
N ASP A 21 -12.17 -4.17 17.05
CA ASP A 21 -10.75 -4.45 17.30
C ASP A 21 -9.92 -3.94 16.11
N PRO A 22 -8.99 -2.98 16.31
CA PRO A 22 -8.20 -2.42 15.22
C PRO A 22 -7.17 -3.41 14.66
N HIS A 23 -6.94 -4.54 15.33
CA HIS A 23 -5.85 -5.44 14.98
C HIS A 23 -6.24 -6.49 13.94
N ARG A 24 -5.26 -6.83 13.10
CA ARG A 24 -5.37 -7.92 12.14
C ARG A 24 -4.94 -9.23 12.80
N TYR A 25 -5.73 -10.27 12.59
CA TYR A 25 -5.42 -11.62 13.04
C TYR A 25 -5.12 -12.52 11.85
N CYS A 26 -4.13 -13.39 12.02
CA CYS A 26 -3.86 -14.46 11.07
C CYS A 26 -4.76 -15.66 11.32
N ARG A 27 -5.25 -16.25 10.23
CA ARG A 27 -5.80 -17.59 10.30
C ARG A 27 -4.64 -18.57 10.50
N GLU A 28 -4.71 -19.36 11.57
CA GLU A 28 -3.72 -20.37 11.97
C GLU A 28 -2.41 -19.80 12.53
N ALA A 29 -1.57 -19.18 11.70
CA ALA A 29 -0.21 -18.77 12.10
C ALA A 29 0.29 -17.51 11.37
N CYS A 30 1.13 -16.74 12.07
CA CYS A 30 1.97 -15.72 11.44
C CYS A 30 3.12 -16.39 10.68
N ALA A 31 3.54 -15.77 9.58
CA ALA A 31 4.74 -16.15 8.86
C ALA A 31 5.99 -15.92 9.72
N GLU A 32 7.02 -16.74 9.51
CA GLU A 32 8.32 -16.59 10.17
C GLU A 32 8.92 -15.21 9.92
N HIS A 33 8.75 -14.67 8.71
CA HIS A 33 9.20 -13.34 8.33
C HIS A 33 8.05 -12.53 7.75
N THR A 34 7.90 -11.30 8.25
CA THR A 34 7.01 -10.30 7.64
C THR A 34 7.79 -9.51 6.60
N LYS A 35 7.26 -9.38 5.40
CA LYS A 35 7.89 -8.61 4.32
C LYS A 35 7.09 -7.36 3.99
N CYS A 36 7.80 -6.29 3.66
CA CYS A 36 7.26 -5.10 3.02
C CYS A 36 7.98 -4.95 1.67
N GLY A 37 7.33 -5.39 0.59
CA GLY A 37 7.99 -5.58 -0.70
C GLY A 37 9.13 -6.61 -0.60
N PRO A 38 10.34 -6.32 -1.11
CA PRO A 38 11.46 -7.24 -1.04
C PRO A 38 12.19 -7.22 0.32
N VAL A 39 11.85 -6.30 1.23
CA VAL A 39 12.53 -6.12 2.51
C VAL A 39 11.87 -6.95 3.61
N ILE A 40 12.68 -7.64 4.41
CA ILE A 40 12.23 -8.26 5.67
C ILE A 40 12.11 -7.14 6.72
N VAL A 41 10.93 -7.03 7.32
CA VAL A 41 10.66 -6.03 8.35
C VAL A 41 11.39 -6.43 9.64
N PRO A 42 12.14 -5.53 10.29
CA PRO A 42 12.78 -5.80 11.58
C PRO A 42 11.76 -6.19 12.66
N GLU A 43 12.12 -7.15 13.50
CA GLU A 43 11.23 -7.70 14.53
C GLU A 43 10.77 -6.64 15.54
N GLU A 44 11.60 -5.64 15.81
CA GLU A 44 11.28 -4.48 16.66
C GLU A 44 10.22 -3.54 16.07
N HIS A 45 9.94 -3.63 14.77
CA HIS A 45 8.87 -2.87 14.12
C HIS A 45 7.53 -3.63 14.13
N LEU A 46 7.53 -4.90 14.54
CA LEU A 46 6.38 -5.78 14.43
C LEU A 46 5.61 -5.88 15.75
N GLN A 47 4.29 -5.96 15.62
CA GLN A 47 3.40 -6.41 16.69
C GLN A 47 3.66 -7.89 17.03
N GLN A 48 3.31 -8.28 18.25
CA GLN A 48 3.18 -9.66 18.69
C GLN A 48 2.24 -10.40 17.74
N CYS A 49 2.57 -11.67 17.46
CA CYS A 49 1.77 -12.46 16.55
C CYS A 49 0.36 -12.65 17.11
N ARG A 50 -0.66 -12.38 16.29
CA ARG A 50 -2.07 -12.50 16.63
C ARG A 50 -2.72 -13.51 15.72
N VAL A 51 -3.22 -14.59 16.30
CA VAL A 51 -3.78 -15.72 15.55
C VAL A 51 -5.17 -16.07 16.04
N CYS A 52 -6.01 -16.52 15.12
CA CYS A 52 -7.27 -17.17 15.43
C CYS A 52 -7.28 -18.58 14.84
N ASN A 53 -8.13 -19.46 15.39
CA ASN A 53 -8.33 -20.77 14.80
C ASN A 53 -8.96 -20.69 13.40
N THR A 54 -9.07 -21.83 12.72
CA THR A 54 -9.62 -21.93 11.37
C THR A 54 -11.04 -21.38 11.21
N ASN A 55 -11.83 -21.33 12.29
CA ASN A 55 -13.19 -20.79 12.27
C ASN A 55 -13.26 -19.30 12.65
N GLY A 56 -12.11 -18.63 12.80
CA GLY A 56 -12.03 -17.24 13.26
C GLY A 56 -12.43 -17.05 14.73
N ARG A 57 -12.45 -18.14 15.50
CA ARG A 57 -12.73 -18.16 16.95
C ARG A 57 -11.43 -18.36 17.73
N ASN A 58 -11.49 -18.22 19.06
CA ASN A 58 -10.36 -18.47 19.98
C ASN A 58 -9.08 -17.73 19.55
N CYS A 59 -9.19 -16.41 19.44
CA CYS A 59 -8.09 -15.58 19.03
C CYS A 59 -7.17 -15.27 20.21
N GLN A 60 -5.87 -15.40 19.99
CA GLN A 60 -4.84 -15.23 21.01
C GLN A 60 -3.61 -14.52 20.44
N THR A 61 -2.78 -13.99 21.33
CA THR A 61 -1.44 -13.53 21.01
C THR A 61 -0.43 -14.63 21.28
N VAL A 62 0.62 -14.72 20.46
CA VAL A 62 1.66 -15.75 20.51
C VAL A 62 3.03 -15.11 20.32
N GLY A 63 4.04 -15.64 20.99
CA GLY A 63 5.43 -15.20 20.88
C GLY A 63 5.78 -14.03 21.80
N GLU A 64 6.88 -13.35 21.51
CA GLU A 64 7.35 -12.20 22.28
C GLU A 64 6.33 -11.05 22.25
N ALA A 65 6.24 -10.32 23.36
CA ALA A 65 5.40 -9.13 23.45
C ALA A 65 5.89 -8.03 22.48
N ASP A 66 4.99 -7.10 22.16
CA ASP A 66 5.29 -5.91 21.38
C ASP A 66 6.54 -5.21 21.93
N LYS A 67 7.48 -4.87 21.04
CA LYS A 67 8.61 -3.99 21.39
C LYS A 67 8.18 -2.53 21.32
N GLU A 68 9.13 -1.62 21.48
CA GLU A 68 8.84 -0.18 21.48
C GLU A 68 8.27 0.33 20.15
N GLY A 69 8.44 -0.39 19.04
CA GLY A 69 8.04 0.06 17.71
C GLY A 69 8.84 1.26 17.24
N ILE A 70 8.33 1.95 16.22
CA ILE A 70 8.94 3.17 15.71
C ILE A 70 8.21 4.35 16.34
N ARG A 71 8.90 5.08 17.22
CA ARG A 71 8.39 6.28 17.86
C ARG A 71 8.36 7.46 16.90
N ASP A 72 7.41 8.37 17.14
CA ASP A 72 7.25 9.63 16.43
C ASP A 72 7.26 9.51 14.90
N ALA A 73 6.59 8.47 14.40
CA ALA A 73 6.47 8.19 12.97
C ALA A 73 5.00 8.10 12.56
N ASP A 74 4.67 8.69 11.42
CA ASP A 74 3.36 8.51 10.79
C ASP A 74 3.42 7.48 9.65
N PHE A 75 4.58 7.32 9.02
CA PHE A 75 4.81 6.41 7.91
C PHE A 75 6.26 5.89 7.93
N ILE A 76 6.44 4.60 7.63
CA ILE A 76 7.76 3.96 7.54
C ILE A 76 8.01 3.53 6.11
N LEU A 77 9.08 4.04 5.50
CA LEU A 77 9.52 3.63 4.17
C LEU A 77 10.72 2.69 4.26
N TYR A 78 10.53 1.44 3.84
CA TYR A 78 11.62 0.48 3.69
C TYR A 78 12.27 0.64 2.31
N VAL A 79 13.51 1.12 2.29
CA VAL A 79 14.24 1.36 1.04
C VAL A 79 15.25 0.24 0.80
N SER A 80 15.29 -0.29 -0.40
CA SER A 80 16.25 -1.32 -0.79
C SER A 80 16.77 -1.14 -2.20
N ALA A 81 17.91 -1.77 -2.49
CA ALA A 81 18.47 -1.88 -3.83
C ALA A 81 18.70 -3.35 -4.17
N LEU A 82 17.61 -4.10 -4.39
CA LEU A 82 17.64 -5.54 -4.63
C LEU A 82 17.24 -5.85 -6.07
N THR A 83 18.02 -6.71 -6.73
CA THR A 83 17.63 -7.29 -8.01
C THR A 83 16.52 -8.31 -7.76
N THR A 84 15.33 -8.03 -8.29
CA THR A 84 14.13 -8.86 -8.17
C THR A 84 13.62 -9.22 -9.56
N GLU A 85 12.69 -10.19 -9.66
CA GLU A 85 12.04 -10.53 -10.93
C GLU A 85 11.43 -9.30 -11.61
N ARG A 86 10.81 -8.41 -10.82
CA ARG A 86 10.25 -7.14 -11.29
C ARG A 86 11.31 -6.21 -11.90
N CYS A 87 12.55 -6.23 -11.41
CA CYS A 87 13.64 -5.49 -12.04
C CYS A 87 14.06 -6.04 -13.40
N GLY A 88 13.74 -7.30 -13.70
CA GLY A 88 13.98 -7.92 -15.01
C GLY A 88 12.88 -7.61 -16.03
N GLN A 89 11.77 -6.98 -15.61
CA GLN A 89 10.73 -6.50 -16.50
C GLN A 89 11.15 -5.14 -17.10
N GLU A 90 10.79 -4.93 -18.37
CA GLU A 90 11.32 -3.86 -19.21
C GLU A 90 11.34 -2.47 -18.53
N ASN A 91 12.54 -1.86 -18.48
CA ASN A 91 12.81 -0.47 -18.07
C ASN A 91 12.33 -0.04 -16.67
N ILE A 92 12.12 -0.97 -15.73
CA ILE A 92 11.79 -0.62 -14.34
C ILE A 92 13.05 -0.14 -13.60
N ILE A 93 13.16 1.17 -13.37
CA ILE A 93 14.27 1.78 -12.61
C ILE A 93 14.06 1.60 -11.11
N ALA A 94 12.82 1.79 -10.66
CA ALA A 94 12.41 1.61 -9.28
C ALA A 94 10.94 1.23 -9.25
N TYR A 95 10.51 0.64 -8.14
CA TYR A 95 9.10 0.44 -7.88
C TYR A 95 8.83 0.56 -6.38
N ALA A 96 7.66 1.06 -6.05
CA ALA A 96 7.24 1.22 -4.67
C ALA A 96 5.74 0.94 -4.49
N ALA A 97 5.37 0.58 -3.27
CA ALA A 97 3.97 0.44 -2.88
C ALA A 97 3.83 0.53 -1.36
N TYR A 98 2.61 0.77 -0.91
CA TYR A 98 2.24 0.56 0.48
C TYR A 98 2.27 -0.95 0.78
N CYS A 99 2.55 -1.29 2.03
CA CYS A 99 2.45 -2.67 2.51
C CYS A 99 1.47 -2.79 3.68
N GLN A 100 1.25 -1.72 4.46
CA GLN A 100 0.21 -1.70 5.49
C GLN A 100 -0.51 -0.36 5.56
N LEU A 101 -1.80 -0.46 5.88
CA LEU A 101 -2.69 0.65 6.16
C LEU A 101 -3.08 0.58 7.63
N GLU A 102 -3.30 1.73 8.27
CA GLU A 102 -3.92 1.78 9.59
C GLU A 102 -5.34 1.19 9.57
N ALA A 103 -5.87 0.88 10.75
CA ALA A 103 -7.15 0.21 10.88
C ALA A 103 -8.35 1.12 10.59
N ASP A 104 -8.24 2.40 10.97
CA ASP A 104 -9.39 3.29 11.09
C ASP A 104 -9.59 4.14 9.83
N MET A 105 -8.56 4.86 9.36
CA MET A 105 -8.67 5.75 8.20
C MET A 105 -8.04 5.19 6.92
N ASP A 106 -7.65 3.91 6.90
CA ASP A 106 -6.99 3.24 5.76
C ASP A 106 -5.76 3.98 5.20
N ARG A 107 -5.15 4.84 6.02
CA ARG A 107 -3.95 5.60 5.67
C ARG A 107 -2.73 4.66 5.61
N PRO A 108 -1.87 4.75 4.59
CA PRO A 108 -0.61 4.04 4.59
C PRO A 108 0.24 4.39 5.82
N ILE A 109 0.68 3.37 6.54
CA ILE A 109 1.60 3.49 7.70
C ILE A 109 2.96 2.86 7.42
N ALA A 110 3.03 2.00 6.42
CA ALA A 110 4.29 1.47 5.92
C ALA A 110 4.21 1.21 4.42
N GLY A 111 5.32 1.43 3.74
CA GLY A 111 5.54 1.09 2.35
C GLY A 111 7.00 0.78 2.09
N TYR A 112 7.28 0.40 0.86
CA TYR A 112 8.65 0.12 0.42
C TYR A 112 8.94 0.84 -0.88
N ALA A 113 10.22 1.11 -1.11
CA ALA A 113 10.74 1.54 -2.40
C ALA A 113 11.99 0.70 -2.72
N ASN A 114 11.93 -0.06 -3.80
CA ASN A 114 13.07 -0.82 -4.28
C ASN A 114 13.63 -0.17 -5.55
N LEU A 115 14.91 0.21 -5.52
CA LEU A 115 15.64 0.69 -6.67
C LEU A 115 16.33 -0.50 -7.34
N CYS A 116 16.14 -0.67 -8.65
CA CYS A 116 16.72 -1.78 -9.38
C CYS A 116 18.21 -1.49 -9.69
N PRO A 117 19.17 -2.19 -9.06
CA PRO A 117 20.58 -1.75 -9.04
C PRO A 117 21.19 -1.50 -10.41
N ASN A 118 20.89 -2.37 -11.39
CA ASN A 118 21.43 -2.29 -12.75
C ASN A 118 20.80 -1.17 -13.61
N MET A 119 19.71 -0.57 -13.14
CA MET A 119 18.99 0.49 -13.83
C MET A 119 19.26 1.87 -13.22
N ILE A 120 20.02 1.94 -12.12
CA ILE A 120 20.42 3.19 -11.50
C ILE A 120 21.63 3.75 -12.27
N SER A 121 21.42 4.89 -12.94
CA SER A 121 22.49 5.61 -13.60
C SER A 121 23.31 6.45 -12.62
N THR A 122 24.63 6.45 -12.81
CA THR A 122 25.55 7.30 -12.06
C THR A 122 25.90 8.59 -12.82
N GLN A 123 25.33 8.78 -14.02
CA GLN A 123 25.59 9.95 -14.83
C GLN A 123 24.89 11.19 -14.27
N PRO A 124 25.61 12.31 -14.05
CA PRO A 124 25.00 13.52 -13.49
C PRO A 124 23.84 14.09 -14.31
N GLN A 125 23.85 13.90 -15.64
CA GLN A 125 22.78 14.39 -16.52
C GLN A 125 21.45 13.66 -16.28
N GLU A 126 21.49 12.42 -15.80
CA GLU A 126 20.29 11.58 -15.59
C GLU A 126 19.74 11.70 -14.16
N PHE A 127 20.48 12.33 -13.25
CA PHE A 127 20.10 12.46 -11.84
C PHE A 127 18.71 13.07 -11.64
N ILE A 128 18.37 14.11 -12.40
CA ILE A 128 17.06 14.77 -12.30
C ILE A 128 15.92 13.83 -12.72
N GLY A 129 16.13 13.05 -13.78
CA GLY A 129 15.19 12.03 -14.22
C GLY A 129 14.99 10.96 -13.16
N MET A 130 16.08 10.39 -12.62
CA MET A 130 16.00 9.39 -11.56
C MET A 130 15.33 9.91 -10.30
N LEU A 131 15.66 11.14 -9.88
CA LEU A 131 15.03 11.77 -8.72
C LEU A 131 13.51 11.92 -8.93
N SER A 132 13.09 12.29 -10.14
CA SER A 132 11.66 12.37 -10.49
C SER A 132 11.00 11.00 -10.40
N THR A 133 11.63 9.95 -10.93
CA THR A 133 11.12 8.57 -10.84
C THR A 133 10.99 8.12 -9.38
N VAL A 134 12.03 8.30 -8.56
CA VAL A 134 11.98 7.89 -7.15
C VAL A 134 10.87 8.65 -6.39
N LYS A 135 10.68 9.94 -6.66
CA LYS A 135 9.56 10.71 -6.09
C LYS A 135 8.21 10.13 -6.51
N HIS A 136 8.04 9.80 -7.80
CA HIS A 136 6.82 9.18 -8.33
C HIS A 136 6.51 7.87 -7.61
N GLU A 137 7.50 7.00 -7.46
CA GLU A 137 7.36 5.74 -6.74
C GLU A 137 7.00 5.94 -5.26
N ILE A 138 7.70 6.83 -4.55
CA ILE A 138 7.37 7.11 -3.14
C ILE A 138 5.93 7.63 -2.99
N ILE A 139 5.44 8.44 -3.92
CA ILE A 139 4.05 8.93 -3.93
C ILE A 139 3.04 7.77 -4.02
N HIS A 140 3.35 6.70 -4.78
CA HIS A 140 2.53 5.49 -4.78
C HIS A 140 2.51 4.80 -3.42
N ALA A 141 3.65 4.73 -2.72
CA ALA A 141 3.72 4.14 -1.39
C ALA A 141 2.98 4.97 -0.31
N LEU A 142 2.90 6.29 -0.51
CA LEU A 142 2.19 7.23 0.38
C LEU A 142 0.68 7.25 0.19
N GLY A 143 0.14 6.64 -0.87
CA GLY A 143 -1.30 6.47 -1.02
C GLY A 143 -1.85 6.77 -2.41
N PHE A 144 -1.08 7.41 -3.28
CA PHE A 144 -1.54 7.72 -4.64
C PHE A 144 -1.46 6.48 -5.53
N SER A 145 -2.32 5.51 -5.28
CA SER A 145 -2.34 4.21 -5.94
C SER A 145 -3.77 3.82 -6.29
N ALA A 146 -3.97 3.25 -7.48
CA ALA A 146 -5.27 2.78 -7.94
C ALA A 146 -5.96 1.84 -6.94
N GLY A 147 -5.18 1.03 -6.22
CA GLY A 147 -5.69 0.13 -5.18
C GLY A 147 -6.22 0.84 -3.93
N LEU A 148 -5.90 2.12 -3.73
CA LEU A 148 -6.23 2.88 -2.52
C LEU A 148 -7.27 3.98 -2.74
N PHE A 149 -7.55 4.39 -3.98
CA PHE A 149 -8.49 5.49 -4.24
C PHE A 149 -9.88 5.24 -3.63
N ALA A 150 -10.36 4.00 -3.63
CA ALA A 150 -11.64 3.67 -3.00
C ALA A 150 -11.66 3.80 -1.46
N PHE A 151 -10.50 3.96 -0.82
CA PHE A 151 -10.35 4.05 0.63
C PHE A 151 -10.12 5.48 1.14
N TYR A 152 -10.18 6.48 0.27
CA TYR A 152 -9.96 7.87 0.68
C TYR A 152 -11.09 8.37 1.61
N HIS A 153 -10.71 9.25 2.52
CA HIS A 153 -11.60 9.91 3.47
C HIS A 153 -11.63 11.43 3.21
N ASP A 154 -12.69 12.10 3.63
CA ASP A 154 -12.75 13.57 3.67
C ASP A 154 -12.01 14.13 4.90
N ASP A 155 -11.98 15.46 5.01
CA ASP A 155 -11.32 16.18 6.10
C ASP A 155 -11.94 15.89 7.48
N ASP A 156 -13.19 15.42 7.51
CA ASP A 156 -13.90 15.01 8.73
C ASP A 156 -13.65 13.52 9.06
N GLY A 157 -12.84 12.82 8.25
CA GLY A 157 -12.51 11.41 8.42
C GLY A 157 -13.58 10.44 7.93
N ASN A 158 -14.59 10.91 7.16
CA ASN A 158 -15.63 10.04 6.62
C ASN A 158 -15.20 9.43 5.28
N PRO A 159 -15.52 8.16 5.01
CA PRO A 159 -15.20 7.54 3.72
C PRO A 159 -15.84 8.28 2.54
N LEU A 160 -15.03 8.63 1.53
CA LEU A 160 -15.51 9.23 0.28
C LEU A 160 -16.21 8.20 -0.62
N THR A 161 -15.99 6.92 -0.39
CA THR A 161 -16.61 5.80 -1.10
C THR A 161 -17.46 4.97 -0.14
N ALA A 162 -18.64 4.54 -0.59
CA ALA A 162 -19.52 3.71 0.22
C ALA A 162 -18.90 2.34 0.52
N ARG A 163 -19.13 1.84 1.73
CA ARG A 163 -18.57 0.57 2.23
C ARG A 163 -19.68 -0.42 2.59
N TYR A 164 -19.39 -1.71 2.45
CA TYR A 164 -20.23 -2.77 2.99
C TYR A 164 -20.07 -2.89 4.51
N ALA A 165 -20.88 -3.75 5.14
CA ALA A 165 -20.82 -4.02 6.58
C ALA A 165 -19.46 -4.55 7.07
N ASN A 166 -18.62 -5.08 6.18
CA ASN A 166 -17.25 -5.52 6.47
C ASN A 166 -16.22 -4.37 6.42
N GLY A 167 -16.65 -3.13 6.15
CA GLY A 167 -15.80 -1.95 6.06
C GLY A 167 -15.05 -1.79 4.74
N LEU A 168 -15.28 -2.65 3.74
CA LEU A 168 -14.61 -2.57 2.44
C LEU A 168 -15.53 -1.95 1.36
N PRO A 169 -14.97 -1.19 0.41
CA PRO A 169 -15.69 -0.77 -0.79
C PRO A 169 -16.05 -1.96 -1.69
N LEU A 170 -16.86 -1.71 -2.73
CA LEU A 170 -17.11 -2.70 -3.79
C LEU A 170 -15.81 -3.05 -4.51
N PHE A 171 -15.54 -4.34 -4.73
CA PHE A 171 -14.42 -4.78 -5.55
C PHE A 171 -14.83 -4.83 -7.04
N ASN A 172 -14.04 -4.21 -7.91
CA ASN A 172 -14.26 -4.24 -9.36
C ASN A 172 -13.36 -5.32 -9.98
N GLU A 173 -13.95 -6.48 -10.27
CA GLU A 173 -13.26 -7.64 -10.87
C GLU A 173 -12.59 -7.32 -12.21
N SER A 174 -13.16 -6.41 -13.01
CA SER A 174 -12.60 -6.05 -14.31
C SER A 174 -11.34 -5.19 -14.21
N LEU A 175 -11.24 -4.37 -13.15
CA LEU A 175 -10.07 -3.51 -12.91
C LEU A 175 -9.08 -4.14 -11.91
N GLY A 176 -9.47 -5.18 -11.19
CA GLY A 176 -8.66 -5.81 -10.15
C GLY A 176 -8.42 -4.92 -8.93
N VAL A 177 -9.25 -3.90 -8.71
CA VAL A 177 -9.13 -2.93 -7.61
C VAL A 177 -10.49 -2.62 -7.00
N TYR A 178 -10.50 -2.04 -5.81
CA TYR A 178 -11.72 -1.52 -5.20
C TYR A 178 -12.24 -0.31 -5.99
N GLN A 179 -13.55 -0.29 -6.23
CA GLN A 179 -14.25 0.73 -6.99
C GLN A 179 -14.37 2.01 -6.17
N TRP A 180 -13.71 3.08 -6.62
CA TRP A 180 -13.85 4.42 -6.07
C TRP A 180 -15.20 5.06 -6.45
N SER A 181 -15.60 6.09 -5.70
CA SER A 181 -16.74 6.95 -6.04
C SER A 181 -16.33 8.16 -6.89
N ASP A 182 -17.32 8.83 -7.48
CA ASP A 182 -17.11 10.08 -8.24
C ASP A 182 -16.64 11.26 -7.36
N LYS A 183 -16.66 11.13 -6.03
CA LYS A 183 -16.05 12.11 -5.11
C LYS A 183 -14.52 12.01 -5.08
N VAL A 184 -13.97 10.83 -5.43
CA VAL A 184 -12.52 10.60 -5.46
C VAL A 184 -12.00 10.76 -6.87
N ILE A 185 -12.56 10.01 -7.82
CA ILE A 185 -12.18 10.06 -9.23
C ILE A 185 -13.42 10.16 -10.08
N ARG A 186 -13.46 11.16 -10.94
CA ARG A 186 -14.54 11.41 -11.88
C ARG A 186 -14.11 11.11 -13.31
N LYS A 187 -15.02 10.58 -14.11
CA LYS A 187 -14.81 10.52 -15.56
C LYS A 187 -14.99 11.91 -16.15
N ALA A 188 -14.09 12.30 -17.04
CA ALA A 188 -14.22 13.51 -17.82
C ALA A 188 -13.80 13.27 -19.26
N VAL A 189 -14.38 14.05 -20.18
CA VAL A 189 -13.93 14.10 -21.56
C VAL A 189 -12.90 15.22 -21.68
N ARG A 190 -11.74 14.90 -22.25
CA ARG A 190 -10.73 15.89 -22.66
C ARG A 190 -10.70 15.95 -24.18
N LEU A 191 -10.61 17.16 -24.70
CA LEU A 191 -10.48 17.41 -26.13
C LEU A 191 -8.99 17.50 -26.46
N TRP A 192 -8.53 16.59 -27.31
CA TRP A 192 -7.13 16.52 -27.73
C TRP A 192 -7.03 17.12 -29.13
N ASP A 193 -6.24 18.17 -29.26
CA ASP A 193 -5.87 18.73 -30.56
C ASP A 193 -4.80 17.82 -31.18
N VAL A 194 -5.17 17.12 -32.25
CA VAL A 194 -4.25 16.30 -33.05
C VAL A 194 -4.00 16.98 -34.38
N ARG A 195 -2.94 16.56 -35.09
CA ARG A 195 -2.51 17.19 -36.35
C ARG A 195 -3.68 17.46 -37.31
N ASP A 196 -3.56 18.55 -38.05
CA ASP A 196 -4.54 19.04 -39.02
C ASP A 196 -5.85 19.57 -38.40
N ASN A 197 -5.76 20.21 -37.22
CA ASN A 197 -6.91 20.86 -36.54
C ASN A 197 -8.04 19.87 -36.16
N ASN A 198 -7.70 18.60 -35.99
CA ASN A 198 -8.66 17.56 -35.63
C ASN A 198 -8.76 17.49 -34.11
N ILE A 199 -9.95 17.72 -33.56
CA ILE A 199 -10.20 17.64 -32.12
C ILE A 199 -10.84 16.29 -31.80
N LEU A 200 -10.14 15.46 -31.02
CA LEU A 200 -10.64 14.15 -30.61
C LEU A 200 -11.10 14.15 -29.15
N PRO A 201 -12.32 13.68 -28.83
CA PRO A 201 -12.74 13.48 -27.45
C PRO A 201 -12.10 12.21 -26.88
N HIS A 202 -11.45 12.35 -25.73
CA HIS A 202 -10.85 11.24 -25.01
C HIS A 202 -11.40 11.17 -23.58
N ASN A 203 -11.89 9.99 -23.18
CA ASN A 203 -12.35 9.75 -21.82
C ASN A 203 -11.14 9.57 -20.91
N VAL A 204 -11.05 10.39 -19.87
CA VAL A 204 -10.02 10.31 -18.84
C VAL A 204 -10.65 10.20 -17.46
N PHE A 205 -9.90 9.62 -16.54
CA PHE A 205 -10.20 9.65 -15.11
C PHE A 205 -9.44 10.84 -14.50
N LEU A 206 -10.15 11.69 -13.75
CA LEU A 206 -9.61 12.86 -13.05
C LEU A 206 -9.77 12.70 -11.56
#